data_AF-G0R5C4-F1
#
_entry.id   AF-G0R5C4-F1
#
_cell.length_a   1.000
_cell.length_b   1.000
_cell.length_c   1.000
_cell.angle_alpha   90.00
_cell.angle_beta   90.00
_cell.angle_gamma   90.00
#
_symmetry.space_group_name_H-M   'P 1'
#
loop_
_entity.id
_entity.type
_entity.pdbx_description
1 polymer ?
#
loop_
_entity_poly.entity_id
_entity_poly.type
_entity_poly.pdbx_seq_one_letter_code
_entity_poly.pdbx_strand_id
1 'polypeptide(L)' 'MDELDKKKKETLEKCYLQVNQTFGQIFSDLLPGAAARIQPLEGQDVSEGLEIGVAFNGVWKNSLSELSG' A
#
# COMPACT_ATOMS: atom_id res chain seq x y z
N MET A 1 -8.26 5.36 28.83
CA MET A 1 -7.19 4.73 28.03
C MET A 1 -7.60 4.69 26.56
N ASP A 2 -8.89 4.40 26.28
CA ASP A 2 -9.43 4.22 24.93
C ASP A 2 -9.35 5.42 23.96
N GLU A 3 -9.40 6.67 24.44
CA GLU A 3 -9.38 7.84 23.53
C GLU A 3 -8.00 8.03 22.87
N LEU A 4 -6.92 7.75 23.60
CA LEU A 4 -5.56 7.86 23.09
C LEU A 4 -5.29 6.78 22.04
N ASP A 5 -5.75 5.56 22.30
CA ASP A 5 -5.60 4.43 21.38
C ASP A 5 -6.44 4.63 20.12
N LYS A 6 -7.65 5.18 20.26
CA LYS A 6 -8.48 5.58 19.11
C LYS A 6 -7.79 6.64 18.25
N LYS A 7 -7.28 7.72 18.85
CA LYS A 7 -6.57 8.78 18.11
C LYS A 7 -5.32 8.27 17.41
N LYS A 8 -4.57 7.36 18.05
CA LYS A 8 -3.42 6.69 17.42
C LYS A 8 -3.85 5.91 16.18
N LYS A 9 -4.90 5.09 16.28
CA LYS A 9 -5.39 4.29 15.15
C LYS A 9 -5.89 5.17 14.00
N GLU A 10 -6.68 6.21 14.29
CA GLU A 10 -7.14 7.17 13.27
C GLU A 10 -5.98 7.89 12.58
N THR A 11 -4.95 8.28 13.34
CA THR A 11 -3.77 8.94 12.78
C THR A 11 -2.98 7.97 11.89
N LEU A 12 -2.82 6.72 12.33
CA LEU A 12 -2.15 5.68 11.56
C LEU A 12 -2.87 5.40 10.24
N GLU A 13 -4.20 5.27 10.27
CA GLU A 13 -5.02 5.07 9.06
C GLU A 13 -4.89 6.24 8.08
N LYS A 14 -4.90 7.49 8.58
CA LYS A 14 -4.69 8.67 7.72
C LYS A 14 -3.31 8.68 7.07
N CYS A 15 -2.27 8.41 7.85
CA CYS A 15 -0.90 8.31 7.34
C CYS A 15 -0.80 7.21 6.28
N TYR A 16 -1.38 6.04 6.55
CA TYR A 16 -1.43 4.93 5.62
C TYR A 16 -2.06 5.32 4.27
N LEU A 17 -3.23 5.98 4.28
CA LEU A 17 -3.91 6.41 3.05
C LEU A 17 -3.06 7.38 2.22
N GLN A 18 -2.42 8.35 2.87
CA GLN A 18 -1.54 9.31 2.20
C GLN A 18 -0.30 8.65 1.59
N VAL A 19 0.33 7.73 2.33
CA VAL A 19 1.49 6.99 1.87
C VAL A 19 1.11 6.07 0.71
N ASN A 20 -0.02 5.37 0.78
CA ASN A 20 -0.50 4.51 -0.30
C ASN A 20 -0.75 5.29 -1.60
N GLN A 21 -1.41 6.45 -1.51
CA GLN A 21 -1.63 7.33 -2.66
C GLN A 21 -0.30 7.79 -3.28
N THR A 22 0.62 8.28 -2.44
CA THR A 22 1.93 8.79 -2.89
C THR A 22 2.76 7.67 -3.52
N PHE A 23 2.71 6.48 -2.94
CA PHE A 23 3.40 5.30 -3.46
C PHE A 23 2.90 4.90 -4.85
N GLY A 24 1.58 4.89 -5.06
CA GLY A 24 0.99 4.63 -6.37
C GLY A 24 1.38 5.66 -7.43
N GLN A 25 1.45 6.95 -7.05
CA GLN A 25 1.87 8.02 -7.95
C GLN A 25 3.34 7.86 -8.38
N ILE A 26 4.24 7.59 -7.43
CA ILE A 26 5.68 7.37 -7.72
C ILE A 26 5.86 6.25 -8.74
N PHE A 27 5.16 5.12 -8.57
CA PHE A 27 5.26 4.00 -9.50
C PHE A 27 4.68 4.32 -10.87
N SER A 28 3.57 5.07 -10.92
CA SER A 28 2.96 5.50 -12.18
C SER A 28 3.87 6.45 -12.96
N ASP A 29 4.60 7.32 -12.25
CA ASP A 29 5.56 8.26 -12.84
C ASP A 29 6.83 7.55 -13.33
N LEU A 30 7.31 6.55 -12.59
CA LEU A 30 8.50 5.77 -12.96
C LEU A 30 8.24 4.76 -14.07
N LEU A 31 7.05 4.16 -14.11
CA LEU A 31 6.70 3.06 -14.99
C LEU A 31 5.31 3.31 -15.60
N PRO A 32 5.23 3.88 -16.82
CA PRO A 32 3.97 4.09 -17.51
C PRO A 32 3.18 2.78 -17.63
N GLY A 33 1.91 2.80 -17.20
CA GLY A 33 1.04 1.62 -17.20
C GLY A 33 1.24 0.68 -16.02
N ALA A 34 2.11 1.03 -15.07
CA ALA A 34 2.17 0.39 -13.77
C ALA A 34 1.21 1.05 -12.78
N ALA A 35 0.64 0.25 -11.88
CA ALA A 35 -0.05 0.71 -10.69
C ALA A 35 0.59 0.05 -9.47
N ALA A 36 0.71 0.77 -8.37
CA ALA A 36 1.24 0.20 -7.13
C ALA A 36 0.37 0.61 -5.95
N ARG A 37 0.31 -0.25 -4.95
CA ARG A 37 -0.43 -0.02 -3.71
C ARG A 37 0.27 -0.66 -2.53
N ILE A 38 -0.02 -0.13 -1.36
CA ILE A 38 0.29 -0.71 -0.07
C ILE A 38 -1.04 -1.04 0.60
N GLN A 39 -1.19 -2.24 1.13
CA GLN A 39 -2.43 -2.69 1.78
C GLN A 39 -2.14 -3.47 3.07
N PRO A 40 -3.06 -3.49 4.05
CA PRO A 40 -2.94 -4.38 5.20
C PRO A 40 -2.81 -5.83 4.77
N LEU A 41 -2.10 -6.62 5.58
CA LEU A 41 -2.08 -8.07 5.42
C LEU A 41 -3.50 -8.63 5.55
N GLU A 42 -3.79 -9.73 4.85
CA GLU A 42 -5.12 -10.33 4.88
C GLU A 42 -5.56 -10.66 6.31
N GLY A 43 -6.74 -10.16 6.69
CA GLY A 43 -7.31 -10.33 8.03
C GLY A 43 -6.69 -9.48 9.13
N GLN A 44 -5.77 -8.57 8.81
CA GLN A 44 -5.05 -7.73 9.76
C GLN A 44 -5.32 -6.23 9.52
N ASP A 45 -5.05 -5.40 10.53
CA ASP A 45 -5.12 -3.95 10.39
C ASP A 45 -3.75 -3.30 10.06
N VAL A 46 -3.79 -2.00 9.74
CA VAL A 46 -2.61 -1.22 9.34
C VAL A 46 -1.48 -1.19 10.37
N SER A 47 -1.75 -1.54 11.63
CA SER A 47 -0.76 -1.59 12.71
C SER A 47 -0.01 -2.93 12.80
N GLU A 48 -0.56 -3.99 12.21
CA GLU A 48 0.00 -5.35 12.30
C GLU A 48 0.94 -5.67 11.14
N GLY A 49 0.73 -5.04 9.98
CA GLY A 49 1.63 -5.19 8.84
C GLY A 49 1.02 -4.70 7.54
N LEU A 50 1.88 -4.37 6.57
CA LEU A 50 1.50 -3.95 5.23
C LEU A 50 2.24 -4.78 4.19
N GLU A 51 1.56 -5.09 3.10
CA GLU A 51 2.12 -5.70 1.90
C GLU A 51 2.08 -4.74 0.71
N ILE A 52 3.00 -4.94 -0.22
CA ILE A 52 3.12 -4.16 -1.45
C ILE A 52 2.53 -4.97 -2.60
N GLY A 53 1.60 -4.37 -3.34
CA GLY A 53 1.08 -4.92 -4.59
C GLY A 53 1.48 -4.02 -5.75
N VAL A 54 1.90 -4.63 -6.87
CA VAL A 54 2.19 -3.92 -8.12
C VAL A 54 1.43 -4.58 -9.26
N ALA A 55 0.85 -3.79 -10.15
CA ALA A 55 0.21 -4.23 -11.36
C ALA A 55 0.85 -3.59 -12.59
N PHE A 56 0.87 -4.33 -13.69
CA PHE A 56 1.27 -3.83 -15.00
C PHE A 56 0.15 -4.11 -15.99
N ASN A 57 -0.25 -3.09 -16.76
CA ASN A 57 -1.33 -3.21 -17.73
C ASN A 57 -2.62 -3.81 -17.13
N GLY A 58 -2.91 -3.47 -15.87
CA GLY A 58 -4.08 -3.97 -15.13
C GLY A 58 -3.95 -5.36 -14.49
N VAL A 59 -2.81 -6.04 -14.63
CA VAL A 59 -2.57 -7.36 -14.02
C VAL A 59 -1.75 -7.22 -12.74
N TRP A 60 -2.36 -7.51 -11.59
CA TRP A 60 -1.70 -7.53 -10.28
C TRP A 60 -0.74 -8.71 -10.15
N LYS A 61 0.45 -8.44 -9.61
CA LYS A 61 1.53 -9.40 -9.43
C LYS A 61 1.80 -9.61 -7.94
N ASN A 62 2.13 -10.84 -7.57
CA ASN A 62 2.45 -11.22 -6.20
C ASN A 62 3.94 -11.03 -5.88
N SER A 63 4.78 -10.80 -6.89
CA SER A 63 6.22 -10.53 -6.72
C SER A 63 6.79 -9.67 -7.84
N LEU A 64 7.71 -8.77 -7.49
CA LEU A 64 8.52 -8.00 -8.45
C LEU A 64 9.45 -8.90 -9.28
N SER A 65 9.74 -10.12 -8.81
CA SER A 65 10.55 -11.10 -9.55
C SER A 65 9.88 -11.56 -10.84
N GLU A 66 8.56 -11.41 -10.97
CA GLU A 66 7.83 -11.69 -12.22
C GLU A 66 8.06 -10.63 -13.29
N LEU A 67 8.79 -9.55 -12.98
CA LEU A 67 9.06 -8.42 -13.89
C LEU A 67 10.42 -8.52 -14.57
N SER A 68 11.34 -9.34 -14.07
CA SER A 68 12.61 -9.62 -14.74
C SER A 68 12.39 -10.74 -15.77
N GLY A 69 12.06 -10.34 -16.99
CA GLY A 69 12.36 -11.12 -18.19
C GLY A 69 13.82 -10.96 -18.58
#